data_AF-A0A7D9DA32-F1
#
_entry.id   AF-A0A7D9DA32-F1
#
_cell.length_a   1.000
_cell.length_b   1.000
_cell.length_c   1.000
_cell.angle_alpha   90.00
_cell.angle_beta   90.00
_cell.angle_gamma   90.00
#
_symmetry.space_group_name_H-M   'P 1'
#
loop_
_entity.id
_entity.type
_entity.pdbx_description
1 polymer ?
#
loop_
_entity_poly.entity_id
_entity_poly.type
_entity_poly.pdbx_seq_one_letter_code
_entity_poly.pdbx_strand_id
1 'polypeptide(L)'
;MFLHVGLLLLKQLLPTELFYHHCLLVTGIRLLCEGITKTTISVAEAMLLNYTRLLPSLYDITEATYNSHSLTHFPQQVRDHGPLILHSTFVFESTLAHLKRLFHGMRGIPDQIIKKLAIANGHILKKVQRNEAVKELAETFLKPSGSQNVVEMNNRIKFIPPLQQKVPEVQHPIQNFPVDADGIAVAQRMIKDGQVYHSSHYSRKKNSASFLVQFSEEGSVYFGKVEYYVRNSDDGFAVVNLFRNLQLNVSEINIVQPEDPVLNEFWSAGYLGCHFTAVQRTQQYRYIHCSSITHRIVFVETEEPDVDGYVSTVLKSYQHD
;
A
#
# COMPACT_ATOMS: atom_id res chain seq x y z
N MET A 1 -6.53 -7.56 -0.26
CA MET A 1 -5.87 -8.80 0.21
C MET A 1 -5.36 -9.60 -0.99
N PHE A 2 -6.25 -10.01 -1.90
CA PHE A 2 -5.91 -10.77 -3.12
C PHE A 2 -4.70 -10.21 -3.92
N LEU A 3 -4.77 -8.96 -4.39
CA LEU A 3 -3.70 -8.32 -5.18
C LEU A 3 -2.45 -7.93 -4.37
N HIS A 4 -2.45 -8.12 -3.04
CA HIS A 4 -1.37 -7.66 -2.16
C HIS A 4 -0.57 -8.80 -1.55
N VAL A 5 -1.20 -9.96 -1.30
CA VAL A 5 -0.55 -11.11 -0.66
C VAL A 5 -0.99 -12.46 -1.25
N GLY A 6 -1.99 -12.48 -2.13
CA GLY A 6 -2.62 -13.71 -2.60
C GLY A 6 -1.64 -14.67 -3.29
N LEU A 7 -0.79 -14.16 -4.20
CA LEU A 7 0.21 -15.00 -4.87
C LEU A 7 1.13 -15.71 -3.87
N LEU A 8 1.62 -14.99 -2.87
CA LEU A 8 2.57 -15.53 -1.90
C LEU A 8 1.95 -16.62 -1.02
N LEU A 9 0.72 -16.41 -0.57
CA LEU A 9 -0.01 -17.39 0.24
C LEU A 9 -0.34 -18.66 -0.56
N LEU A 10 -0.65 -18.50 -1.85
CA LEU A 10 -1.05 -19.61 -2.70
C LEU A 10 0.12 -20.37 -3.34
N LYS A 11 1.31 -19.78 -3.40
CA LYS A 11 2.52 -20.43 -3.98
C LYS A 11 2.78 -21.79 -3.38
N GLN A 12 2.65 -21.92 -2.06
CA GLN A 12 2.91 -23.17 -1.35
C GLN A 12 1.73 -24.16 -1.39
N LEU A 13 0.55 -23.70 -1.81
CA LEU A 13 -0.69 -24.48 -1.77
C LEU A 13 -1.14 -24.99 -3.14
N LEU A 14 -0.76 -24.29 -4.20
CA LEU A 14 -1.17 -24.60 -5.56
C LEU A 14 -0.10 -25.41 -6.30
N PRO A 15 -0.52 -26.37 -7.15
CA PRO A 15 0.36 -26.90 -8.19
C PRO A 15 0.93 -25.78 -9.07
N THR A 16 2.16 -25.97 -9.53
CA THR A 16 2.93 -24.98 -10.30
C THR A 16 2.16 -24.35 -11.47
N GLU A 17 1.44 -25.16 -12.25
CA GLU A 17 0.64 -24.68 -13.38
C GLU A 17 -0.50 -23.74 -12.95
N LEU A 18 -1.22 -24.12 -11.88
CA LEU A 18 -2.30 -23.30 -11.34
C LEU A 18 -1.76 -22.02 -10.70
N PHE A 19 -0.56 -22.08 -10.12
CA PHE A 19 0.12 -20.88 -9.63
C PHE A 19 0.50 -19.92 -10.77
N TYR A 20 1.03 -20.41 -11.89
CA TYR A 20 1.32 -19.54 -13.04
C TYR A 20 0.07 -18.95 -13.68
N HIS A 21 -0.98 -19.75 -13.81
CA HIS A 21 -2.30 -19.25 -14.23
C HIS A 21 -2.77 -18.13 -13.31
N HIS A 22 -2.61 -18.30 -12.00
CA HIS A 22 -2.93 -17.28 -11.01
C HIS A 22 -2.05 -16.02 -11.14
N CYS A 23 -0.76 -16.19 -11.45
CA CYS A 23 0.17 -15.08 -11.69
C CYS A 23 -0.24 -14.22 -12.87
N LEU A 24 -0.77 -14.80 -13.96
CA LEU A 24 -1.28 -14.04 -15.11
C LEU A 24 -2.39 -13.09 -14.69
N LEU A 25 -3.36 -13.58 -13.89
CA LEU A 25 -4.47 -12.76 -13.42
C LEU A 25 -3.99 -11.64 -12.50
N VAL A 26 -3.28 -12.00 -11.43
CA VAL A 26 -2.90 -11.01 -10.41
C VAL A 26 -1.96 -9.96 -11.00
N THR A 27 -0.99 -10.39 -11.82
CA THR A 27 -0.04 -9.47 -12.43
C THR A 27 -0.70 -8.63 -13.51
N GLY A 28 -1.54 -9.21 -14.38
CA GLY A 28 -2.29 -8.46 -15.38
C GLY A 28 -3.15 -7.36 -14.76
N ILE A 29 -3.93 -7.69 -13.71
CA ILE A 29 -4.71 -6.69 -12.97
C ILE A 29 -3.83 -5.66 -12.28
N ARG A 30 -2.70 -6.07 -11.69
CA ARG A 30 -1.75 -5.15 -11.05
C ARG A 30 -1.22 -4.12 -12.05
N LEU A 31 -0.80 -4.58 -13.23
CA LEU A 31 -0.34 -3.73 -14.31
C LEU A 31 -1.43 -2.78 -14.79
N LEU A 32 -2.71 -3.16 -14.78
CA LEU A 32 -3.81 -2.25 -15.13
C LEU A 32 -4.21 -1.27 -14.02
N CYS A 33 -3.81 -1.53 -12.77
CA CYS A 33 -3.99 -0.61 -11.64
C CYS A 33 -2.91 0.48 -11.58
N GLU A 34 -1.67 0.15 -11.96
CA GLU A 34 -0.51 1.06 -11.85
C GLU A 34 0.02 1.52 -13.21
N GLY A 35 -0.15 0.72 -14.25
CA GLY A 35 0.42 0.90 -15.58
C GLY A 35 -0.43 1.82 -16.44
N ILE A 36 0.11 3.00 -16.70
CA ILE A 36 -0.51 4.03 -17.54
C ILE A 36 0.14 4.05 -18.94
N THR A 37 1.23 3.30 -19.14
CA THR A 37 1.93 3.26 -20.42
C THR A 37 1.29 2.26 -21.38
N LYS A 38 1.33 2.57 -22.68
CA LYS A 38 0.79 1.68 -23.74
C LYS A 38 1.41 0.27 -23.66
N THR A 39 2.71 0.19 -23.43
CA THR A 39 3.44 -1.09 -23.30
C THR A 39 2.93 -1.89 -22.11
N THR A 40 2.78 -1.27 -20.94
CA THR A 40 2.27 -1.96 -19.75
C THR A 40 0.85 -2.49 -19.96
N ILE A 41 -0.01 -1.70 -20.60
CA ILE A 41 -1.39 -2.12 -20.92
C ILE A 41 -1.38 -3.29 -21.91
N SER A 42 -0.52 -3.28 -22.93
CA SER A 42 -0.40 -4.39 -23.89
C SER A 42 0.13 -5.68 -23.25
N VAL A 43 1.08 -5.59 -22.33
CA VAL A 43 1.54 -6.77 -21.57
C VAL A 43 0.39 -7.33 -20.72
N ALA A 44 -0.35 -6.47 -20.02
CA ALA A 44 -1.50 -6.89 -19.24
C ALA A 44 -2.61 -7.53 -20.09
N GLU A 45 -2.89 -6.98 -21.27
CA GLU A 45 -3.82 -7.54 -22.24
C GLU A 45 -3.42 -8.96 -22.66
N ALA A 46 -2.14 -9.14 -23.02
CA ALA A 46 -1.62 -10.46 -23.38
C ALA A 46 -1.71 -11.46 -22.20
N MET A 47 -1.46 -10.99 -20.97
CA MET A 47 -1.62 -11.82 -19.77
C MET A 47 -3.06 -12.26 -19.54
N LEU A 48 -4.03 -11.33 -19.62
CA LEU A 48 -5.44 -11.62 -19.36
C LEU A 48 -6.06 -12.49 -20.47
N LEU A 49 -5.65 -12.30 -21.72
CA LEU A 49 -6.02 -13.20 -22.82
C LEU A 49 -5.51 -14.62 -22.55
N ASN A 50 -4.25 -14.77 -22.14
CA ASN A 50 -3.69 -16.09 -21.81
C ASN A 50 -4.33 -16.72 -20.56
N TYR A 51 -4.71 -15.91 -19.57
CA TYR A 51 -5.48 -16.40 -18.43
C TYR A 51 -6.79 -17.06 -18.90
N THR A 52 -7.53 -16.39 -19.79
CA THR A 52 -8.77 -16.95 -20.34
C THR A 52 -8.55 -18.14 -21.27
N ARG A 53 -7.47 -18.15 -22.06
CA ARG A 53 -7.09 -19.27 -22.95
C ARG A 53 -6.89 -20.57 -22.17
N LEU A 54 -6.26 -20.48 -21.00
CA LEU A 54 -5.87 -21.65 -20.19
C LEU A 54 -6.98 -22.18 -19.28
N LEU A 55 -8.07 -21.43 -19.08
CA LEU A 55 -9.17 -21.83 -18.18
C LEU A 55 -9.77 -23.21 -18.54
N PRO A 56 -10.16 -23.49 -19.81
CA PRO A 56 -10.83 -24.74 -20.14
C PRO A 56 -9.97 -25.98 -19.90
N SER A 57 -8.66 -25.88 -20.16
CA SER A 57 -7.73 -26.99 -19.97
C SER A 57 -7.40 -27.23 -18.50
N LEU A 58 -7.38 -26.18 -17.67
CA LEU A 58 -6.98 -26.28 -16.26
C LEU A 58 -8.16 -26.60 -15.33
N TYR A 59 -9.38 -26.14 -15.66
CA TYR A 59 -10.51 -26.17 -14.73
C TYR A 59 -11.85 -26.63 -15.33
N ASP A 60 -11.87 -27.07 -16.60
CA ASP A 60 -13.08 -27.32 -17.41
C ASP A 60 -13.64 -26.08 -18.12
N ILE A 61 -14.29 -26.31 -19.27
CA ILE A 61 -14.92 -25.27 -20.09
C ILE A 61 -16.03 -24.52 -19.33
N THR A 62 -16.65 -25.12 -18.31
CA THR A 62 -17.66 -24.44 -17.48
C THR A 62 -17.11 -23.22 -16.74
N GLU A 63 -15.81 -23.16 -16.49
CA GLU A 63 -15.15 -22.03 -15.83
C GLU A 63 -14.87 -20.84 -16.78
N ALA A 64 -15.05 -21.03 -18.09
CA ALA A 64 -15.04 -19.96 -19.10
C ALA A 64 -16.35 -19.14 -19.08
N THR A 65 -16.69 -18.63 -17.90
CA THR A 65 -17.87 -17.82 -17.64
C THR A 65 -17.80 -16.41 -18.24
N TYR A 66 -18.92 -15.70 -18.19
CA TYR A 66 -18.98 -14.28 -18.53
C TYR A 66 -17.96 -13.43 -17.72
N ASN A 67 -17.76 -13.74 -16.44
CA ASN A 67 -16.86 -12.98 -15.57
C ASN A 67 -15.40 -13.16 -15.98
N SER A 68 -14.98 -14.38 -16.33
CA SER A 68 -13.62 -14.61 -16.82
C SER A 68 -13.40 -13.99 -18.20
N HIS A 69 -14.39 -14.05 -19.10
CA HIS A 69 -14.31 -13.36 -20.40
C HIS A 69 -14.22 -11.84 -20.25
N SER A 70 -14.97 -11.25 -19.29
CA SER A 70 -14.99 -9.80 -19.05
C SER A 70 -13.61 -9.20 -18.75
N LEU A 71 -12.70 -9.99 -18.18
CA LEU A 71 -11.31 -9.57 -17.90
C LEU A 71 -10.58 -9.10 -19.16
N THR A 72 -10.88 -9.69 -20.33
CA THR A 72 -10.22 -9.36 -21.60
C THR A 72 -10.54 -7.94 -22.08
N HIS A 73 -11.59 -7.31 -21.55
CA HIS A 73 -12.01 -5.95 -21.90
C HIS A 73 -11.37 -4.87 -21.02
N PHE A 74 -10.78 -5.24 -19.88
CA PHE A 74 -10.17 -4.30 -18.94
C PHE A 74 -9.03 -3.46 -19.54
N PRO A 75 -8.13 -4.01 -20.38
CA PRO A 75 -7.10 -3.19 -21.03
C PRO A 75 -7.69 -2.04 -21.85
N GLN A 76 -8.76 -2.30 -22.61
CA GLN A 76 -9.44 -1.27 -23.38
C GLN A 76 -10.10 -0.23 -22.46
N GLN A 77 -10.76 -0.68 -21.38
CA GLN A 77 -11.29 0.25 -20.37
C GLN A 77 -10.20 1.15 -19.77
N VAL A 78 -8.99 0.62 -19.55
CA VAL A 78 -7.87 1.44 -19.06
C VAL A 78 -7.38 2.43 -20.11
N ARG A 79 -7.36 2.07 -21.39
CA ARG A 79 -7.04 3.00 -22.49
C ARG A 79 -8.03 4.17 -22.55
N ASP A 80 -9.32 3.88 -22.33
CA ASP A 80 -10.39 4.85 -22.50
C ASP A 80 -10.66 5.70 -21.24
N HIS A 81 -10.44 5.13 -20.05
CA HIS A 81 -10.86 5.75 -18.77
C HIS A 81 -9.73 5.90 -17.74
N GLY A 82 -8.52 5.45 -18.07
CA GLY A 82 -7.39 5.42 -17.15
C GLY A 82 -7.39 4.20 -16.23
N PRO A 83 -6.41 4.12 -15.30
CA PRO A 83 -6.15 2.90 -14.52
C PRO A 83 -7.37 2.38 -13.75
N LEU A 84 -7.47 1.05 -13.60
CA LEU A 84 -8.62 0.39 -12.93
C LEU A 84 -8.90 0.92 -11.54
N ILE A 85 -7.86 1.42 -10.87
CA ILE A 85 -7.93 1.98 -9.53
C ILE A 85 -8.85 3.21 -9.43
N LEU A 86 -9.07 3.93 -10.53
CA LEU A 86 -9.86 5.17 -10.56
C LEU A 86 -11.36 4.93 -10.71
N HIS A 87 -11.76 3.78 -11.25
CA HIS A 87 -13.16 3.45 -11.53
C HIS A 87 -13.60 2.13 -10.88
N SER A 88 -12.80 1.61 -9.95
CA SER A 88 -13.17 0.48 -9.12
C SER A 88 -14.33 0.81 -8.17
N THR A 89 -15.23 -0.17 -7.99
CA THR A 89 -16.33 -0.09 -7.00
C THR A 89 -15.83 -0.09 -5.54
N PHE A 90 -14.55 -0.42 -5.32
CA PHE A 90 -13.97 -0.55 -3.98
C PHE A 90 -14.12 0.71 -3.11
N VAL A 91 -13.97 1.90 -3.69
CA VAL A 91 -14.10 3.18 -2.95
C VAL A 91 -15.52 3.36 -2.42
N PHE A 92 -16.52 2.95 -3.21
CA PHE A 92 -17.93 3.02 -2.82
C PHE A 92 -18.22 2.02 -1.70
N GLU A 93 -17.76 0.77 -1.84
CA GLU A 93 -17.95 -0.27 -0.80
C GLU A 93 -17.27 0.11 0.52
N SER A 94 -16.07 0.68 0.45
CA SER A 94 -15.36 1.17 1.64
C SER A 94 -16.10 2.33 2.30
N THR A 95 -16.60 3.27 1.50
CA THR A 95 -17.43 4.38 2.00
C THR A 95 -18.71 3.85 2.64
N LEU A 96 -19.38 2.88 2.01
CA LEU A 96 -20.58 2.25 2.55
C LEU A 96 -20.29 1.53 3.88
N ALA A 97 -19.19 0.79 3.98
CA ALA A 97 -18.74 0.16 5.22
C ALA A 97 -18.38 1.19 6.31
N HIS A 98 -17.79 2.33 5.93
CA HIS A 98 -17.58 3.45 6.85
C HIS A 98 -18.90 3.99 7.37
N LEU A 99 -19.85 4.32 6.50
CA LEU A 99 -21.18 4.84 6.87
C LEU A 99 -21.93 3.87 7.80
N LYS A 100 -21.87 2.56 7.55
CA LYS A 100 -22.47 1.53 8.42
C LYS A 100 -21.95 1.56 9.85
N ARG A 101 -20.68 1.93 10.07
CA ARG A 101 -20.09 2.06 11.42
C ARG A 101 -20.53 3.34 12.14
N LEU A 102 -21.12 4.30 11.44
CA LEU A 102 -21.48 5.59 12.02
C LEU A 102 -22.83 5.57 12.76
N PHE A 103 -23.67 4.57 12.58
CA PHE A 103 -24.92 4.44 13.34
C PHE A 103 -24.98 3.14 14.13
N HIS A 104 -25.72 3.15 15.24
CA HIS A 104 -26.00 1.97 16.07
C HIS A 104 -27.51 1.96 16.36
N GLY A 105 -28.14 0.79 16.22
CA GLY A 105 -29.61 0.65 16.33
C GLY A 105 -30.37 1.22 15.14
N MET A 106 -31.72 1.17 15.20
CA MET A 106 -32.59 1.50 14.06
C MET A 106 -33.19 2.91 14.10
N ARG A 107 -33.01 3.66 15.20
CA ARG A 107 -33.65 4.98 15.39
C ARG A 107 -32.71 6.12 15.00
N GLY A 108 -33.21 7.07 14.21
CA GLY A 108 -32.48 8.30 13.88
C GLY A 108 -31.17 8.05 13.12
N ILE A 109 -31.11 7.04 12.25
CA ILE A 109 -29.90 6.68 11.49
C ILE A 109 -29.31 7.88 10.72
N PRO A 110 -30.10 8.69 9.98
CA PRO A 110 -29.56 9.86 9.27
C PRO A 110 -28.87 10.84 10.23
N ASP A 111 -29.49 11.15 11.37
CA ASP A 111 -28.92 12.06 12.37
C ASP A 111 -27.61 11.50 12.96
N GLN A 112 -27.56 10.21 13.26
CA GLN A 112 -26.34 9.59 13.78
C GLN A 112 -25.18 9.68 12.78
N ILE A 113 -25.46 9.38 11.50
CA ILE A 113 -24.46 9.45 10.43
C ILE A 113 -23.98 10.90 10.24
N ILE A 114 -24.91 11.85 10.10
CA ILE A 114 -24.59 13.28 9.89
C ILE A 114 -23.75 13.80 11.05
N LYS A 115 -24.15 13.52 12.30
CA LYS A 115 -23.41 13.97 13.50
C LYS A 115 -21.98 13.45 13.52
N LYS A 116 -21.77 12.15 13.26
CA LYS A 116 -20.41 11.58 13.28
C LYS A 116 -19.57 12.00 12.08
N LEU A 117 -20.15 12.15 10.89
CA LEU A 117 -19.44 12.69 9.72
C LEU A 117 -19.04 14.15 9.95
N ALA A 118 -19.92 14.96 10.53
CA ALA A 118 -19.67 16.35 10.85
C ALA A 118 -18.50 16.51 11.85
N ILE A 119 -18.45 15.67 12.88
CA ILE A 119 -17.34 15.62 13.85
C ILE A 119 -16.05 15.17 13.17
N ALA A 120 -16.09 14.12 12.35
CA ALA A 120 -14.91 13.57 11.68
C ALA A 120 -14.33 14.51 10.61
N ASN A 121 -15.19 15.26 9.91
CA ASN A 121 -14.84 16.11 8.77
C ASN A 121 -15.07 17.60 9.08
N GLY A 122 -14.50 18.11 10.17
CA GLY A 122 -14.68 19.51 10.63
C GLY A 122 -14.40 20.60 9.58
N HIS A 123 -13.79 20.27 8.43
CA HIS A 123 -13.59 21.18 7.29
C HIS A 123 -14.83 21.34 6.38
N ILE A 124 -15.72 20.34 6.29
CA ILE A 124 -16.94 20.42 5.47
C ILE A 124 -17.83 21.54 6.00
N LEU A 125 -17.93 21.69 7.31
CA LEU A 125 -18.73 22.73 7.97
C LEU A 125 -18.18 24.15 7.76
N LYS A 126 -16.87 24.32 7.54
CA LYS A 126 -16.27 25.63 7.22
C LYS A 126 -16.71 26.18 5.85
N LYS A 127 -17.15 25.31 4.92
CA LYS A 127 -17.63 25.71 3.59
C LYS A 127 -19.14 26.00 3.54
N VAL A 128 -19.88 25.67 4.60
CA VAL A 128 -21.36 25.80 4.66
C VAL A 128 -21.79 27.07 5.42
N GLN A 129 -20.99 28.14 5.36
CA GLN A 129 -21.25 29.42 6.03
C GLN A 129 -22.47 30.22 5.50
N ARG A 130 -23.38 29.61 4.75
CA ARG A 130 -24.51 30.33 4.09
C ARG A 130 -25.89 30.06 4.71
N ASN A 131 -26.01 29.28 5.78
CA ASN A 131 -27.30 29.00 6.42
C ASN A 131 -27.17 29.01 7.96
N GLU A 132 -27.92 29.90 8.63
CA GLU A 132 -27.90 30.07 10.10
C GLU A 132 -28.32 28.81 10.86
N ALA A 133 -29.28 28.03 10.35
CA ALA A 133 -29.66 26.76 10.97
C ALA A 133 -28.54 25.72 10.91
N VAL A 134 -27.70 25.76 9.87
CA VAL A 134 -26.54 24.88 9.71
C VAL A 134 -25.36 25.34 10.59
N LYS A 135 -25.30 26.63 10.90
CA LYS A 135 -24.29 27.22 11.79
C LYS A 135 -24.54 26.83 13.25
N GLU A 136 -25.77 26.94 13.73
CA GLU A 136 -26.16 26.49 15.09
C GLU A 136 -25.93 24.97 15.26
N LEU A 137 -26.26 24.19 14.23
CA LEU A 137 -25.95 22.77 14.13
C LEU A 137 -24.44 22.52 14.24
N ALA A 138 -23.63 23.24 13.44
CA ALA A 138 -22.18 23.12 13.44
C ALA A 138 -21.56 23.46 14.81
N GLU A 139 -21.99 24.54 15.44
CA GLU A 139 -21.50 24.99 16.75
C GLU A 139 -21.81 23.98 17.87
N THR A 140 -22.96 23.29 17.79
CA THR A 140 -23.33 22.24 18.74
C THR A 140 -22.48 20.96 18.57
N PHE A 141 -22.02 20.65 17.35
CA PHE A 141 -21.23 19.45 17.05
C PHE A 141 -19.71 19.66 17.08
N LEU A 142 -19.24 20.90 16.93
CA LEU A 142 -17.83 21.29 16.90
C LEU A 142 -17.24 21.62 18.28
N LYS A 143 -17.51 20.81 19.32
CA LYS A 143 -16.52 20.75 20.40
C LYS A 143 -15.26 20.15 19.77
N PRO A 144 -14.13 20.87 19.69
CA PRO A 144 -12.93 20.34 19.07
C PRO A 144 -12.52 19.09 19.85
N SER A 145 -12.80 17.92 19.28
CA SER A 145 -12.15 16.69 19.70
C SER A 145 -10.69 16.93 19.41
N GLY A 146 -9.89 17.04 20.49
CA GLY A 146 -8.60 17.73 20.52
C GLY A 146 -7.85 17.67 19.21
N SER A 147 -7.61 18.85 18.63
CA SER A 147 -6.54 19.04 17.66
C SER A 147 -5.34 18.25 18.15
N GLN A 148 -5.02 17.12 17.50
CA GLN A 148 -3.71 16.54 17.72
C GLN A 148 -2.75 17.67 17.35
N ASN A 149 -1.90 18.08 18.28
CA ASN A 149 -0.91 19.14 18.07
C ASN A 149 0.14 18.65 17.07
N VAL A 150 -0.24 18.54 15.80
CA VAL A 150 0.62 18.04 14.73
C VAL A 150 1.67 19.10 14.44
N VAL A 151 2.92 18.68 14.30
CA VAL A 151 4.04 19.55 13.97
C VAL A 151 4.29 19.45 12.47
N GLU A 152 4.08 20.55 11.75
CA GLU A 152 4.19 20.61 10.28
C GLU A 152 5.61 20.97 9.86
N MET A 153 6.16 20.16 8.97
CA MET A 153 7.50 20.24 8.40
C MET A 153 7.39 20.60 6.90
N ASN A 154 8.54 20.86 6.28
CA ASN A 154 8.61 21.01 4.83
C ASN A 154 8.07 19.78 4.08
N ASN A 155 7.81 19.95 2.78
CA ASN A 155 7.37 18.86 1.89
C ASN A 155 6.06 18.17 2.34
N ARG A 156 5.15 18.92 2.99
CA ARG A 156 3.84 18.45 3.46
C ARG A 156 3.93 17.28 4.45
N ILE A 157 5.04 17.17 5.15
CA ILE A 157 5.26 16.16 6.19
C ILE A 157 4.77 16.73 7.52
N LYS A 158 4.16 15.86 8.32
CA LYS A 158 3.55 16.23 9.60
C LYS A 158 3.90 15.17 10.65
N PHE A 159 4.37 15.57 11.83
CA PHE A 159 4.63 14.62 12.92
C PHE A 159 3.55 14.70 13.98
N ILE A 160 3.09 13.52 14.42
CA ILE A 160 2.08 13.42 15.47
C ILE A 160 2.79 13.20 16.81
N PRO A 161 2.56 14.05 17.83
CA PRO A 161 3.15 13.89 19.16
C PRO A 161 2.85 12.53 19.82
N PRO A 162 3.60 12.16 20.88
CA PRO A 162 4.67 12.94 21.51
C PRO A 162 5.95 13.00 20.67
N LEU A 163 6.64 14.15 20.73
CA LEU A 163 8.02 14.29 20.27
C LEU A 163 8.96 14.06 21.45
N GLN A 164 9.97 13.21 21.29
CA GLN A 164 10.94 12.85 22.32
C GLN A 164 12.31 13.39 21.95
N GLN A 165 13.03 14.00 22.89
CA GLN A 165 14.39 14.48 22.62
C GLN A 165 15.43 13.36 22.63
N LYS A 166 15.11 12.22 23.26
CA LYS A 166 16.00 11.05 23.29
C LYS A 166 15.87 10.28 21.98
N VAL A 167 16.99 10.16 21.26
CA VAL A 167 17.11 9.27 20.11
C VAL A 167 17.13 7.82 20.60
N PRO A 168 16.23 6.95 20.10
CA PRO A 168 16.29 5.53 20.43
C PRO A 168 17.59 4.90 19.93
N GLU A 169 18.26 4.15 20.80
CA GLU A 169 19.41 3.35 20.40
C GLU A 169 19.00 2.27 19.39
N VAL A 170 19.78 2.14 18.35
CA VAL A 170 19.71 1.02 17.40
C VAL A 170 20.95 0.14 17.60
N GLN A 171 20.83 -1.14 17.27
CA GLN A 171 21.89 -2.12 17.52
C GLN A 171 23.17 -1.87 16.69
N HIS A 172 23.07 -1.13 15.57
CA HIS A 172 24.16 -0.90 14.64
C HIS A 172 24.19 0.56 14.16
N PRO A 173 25.35 1.07 13.67
CA PRO A 173 25.48 2.44 13.21
C PRO A 173 24.46 2.81 12.12
N ILE A 174 23.96 4.04 12.19
CA ILE A 174 23.03 4.59 11.20
C ILE A 174 23.84 5.35 10.13
N GLN A 175 23.78 4.86 8.90
CA GLN A 175 24.40 5.52 7.75
C GLN A 175 23.79 6.92 7.55
N ASN A 176 24.64 7.92 7.32
CA ASN A 176 24.28 9.33 7.06
C ASN A 176 23.55 10.04 8.21
N PHE A 177 23.62 9.51 9.43
CA PHE A 177 23.05 10.20 10.58
C PHE A 177 23.89 11.45 10.92
N PRO A 178 23.27 12.59 11.27
CA PRO A 178 24.00 13.82 11.56
C PRO A 178 24.93 13.64 12.77
N VAL A 179 26.14 14.21 12.67
CA VAL A 179 27.15 14.18 13.74
C VAL A 179 26.72 15.05 14.92
N ASP A 180 26.09 16.19 14.65
CA ASP A 180 25.50 17.08 15.65
C ASP A 180 23.99 16.79 15.76
N ALA A 181 23.59 16.16 16.87
CA ALA A 181 22.20 15.79 17.14
C ALA A 181 21.45 16.83 18.01
N ASP A 182 22.05 18.00 18.23
CA ASP A 182 21.45 19.06 19.03
C ASP A 182 20.15 19.58 18.40
N GLY A 183 19.09 19.67 19.20
CA GLY A 183 17.78 20.12 18.75
C GLY A 183 16.97 19.09 17.95
N ILE A 184 17.45 17.85 17.82
CA ILE A 184 16.67 16.76 17.21
C ILE A 184 15.49 16.37 18.11
N ALA A 185 14.35 16.10 17.47
CA ALA A 185 13.18 15.55 18.13
C ALA A 185 12.68 14.29 17.39
N VAL A 186 12.43 13.22 18.13
CA VAL A 186 11.98 11.94 17.59
C VAL A 186 10.46 11.81 17.66
N ALA A 187 9.84 11.40 16.57
CA ALA A 187 8.42 11.07 16.48
C ALA A 187 8.22 9.59 16.18
N GLN A 188 7.12 9.04 16.69
CA GLN A 188 6.73 7.66 16.42
C GLN A 188 5.75 7.54 15.25
N ARG A 189 5.21 8.67 14.77
CA ARG A 189 4.18 8.73 13.73
C ARG A 189 4.36 9.94 12.84
N MET A 190 4.16 9.72 11.54
CA MET A 190 4.20 10.74 10.50
C MET A 190 2.89 10.76 9.74
N ILE A 191 2.50 11.92 9.20
CA ILE A 191 1.49 12.07 8.17
C ILE A 191 2.20 12.54 6.90
N LYS A 192 2.00 11.83 5.80
CA LYS A 192 2.47 12.20 4.46
C LYS A 192 1.37 11.90 3.46
N ASP A 193 1.07 12.85 2.58
CA ASP A 193 0.02 12.72 1.55
C ASP A 193 -1.35 12.29 2.12
N GLY A 194 -1.68 12.81 3.32
CA GLY A 194 -2.94 12.49 4.02
C GLY A 194 -2.97 11.14 4.73
N GLN A 195 -1.87 10.38 4.72
CA GLN A 195 -1.79 9.04 5.30
C GLN A 195 -0.92 9.01 6.55
N VAL A 196 -1.32 8.23 7.56
CA VAL A 196 -0.57 8.05 8.81
C VAL A 196 0.43 6.90 8.69
N TYR A 197 1.72 7.17 8.84
CA TYR A 197 2.76 6.16 8.95
C TYR A 197 3.15 5.99 10.41
N HIS A 198 3.19 4.73 10.85
CA HIS A 198 3.70 4.39 12.17
C HIS A 198 5.18 4.02 12.07
N SER A 199 5.89 4.10 13.18
CA SER A 199 7.20 3.49 13.34
C SER A 199 7.05 2.08 13.94
N SER A 200 8.10 1.28 13.84
CA SER A 200 8.13 -0.08 14.38
C SER A 200 7.89 -0.13 15.89
N HIS A 201 8.36 0.87 16.63
CA HIS A 201 8.28 0.95 18.09
C HIS A 201 6.95 1.48 18.60
N TYR A 202 6.05 1.92 17.72
CA TYR A 202 4.74 2.42 18.13
C TYR A 202 3.83 1.28 18.58
N SER A 203 3.59 1.18 19.88
CA SER A 203 2.84 0.06 20.50
C SER A 203 1.35 0.01 20.14
N ARG A 204 0.72 1.16 19.82
CA ARG A 204 -0.73 1.25 19.55
C ARG A 204 -1.09 1.08 18.07
N LYS A 205 -0.20 0.50 17.26
CA LYS A 205 -0.40 0.31 15.81
C LYS A 205 -1.46 -0.74 15.42
N LYS A 206 -2.03 -1.49 16.38
CA LYS A 206 -2.95 -2.62 16.11
C LYS A 206 -2.37 -3.51 14.99
N ASN A 207 -3.12 -3.70 13.90
CA ASN A 207 -2.71 -4.52 12.74
C ASN A 207 -2.01 -3.70 11.64
N SER A 208 -1.66 -2.43 11.89
CA SER A 208 -1.01 -1.58 10.90
C SER A 208 0.46 -1.96 10.71
N ALA A 209 0.82 -2.29 9.47
CA ALA A 209 2.20 -2.50 9.03
C ALA A 209 2.79 -1.27 8.31
N SER A 210 2.24 -0.07 8.54
CA SER A 210 2.67 1.18 7.87
C SER A 210 4.09 1.65 8.21
N PHE A 211 4.79 0.93 9.07
CA PHE A 211 6.23 1.09 9.30
C PHE A 211 7.08 0.39 8.24
N LEU A 212 6.48 -0.41 7.36
CA LEU A 212 7.18 -0.99 6.21
C LEU A 212 6.98 -0.08 5.00
N VAL A 213 8.09 0.35 4.40
CA VAL A 213 8.08 1.38 3.35
C VAL A 213 8.98 1.03 2.17
N GLN A 214 8.58 1.54 1.00
CA GLN A 214 9.43 1.73 -0.16
C GLN A 214 9.85 3.20 -0.23
N PHE A 215 11.12 3.46 -0.51
CA PHE A 215 11.64 4.80 -0.70
C PHE A 215 12.61 4.84 -1.89
N SER A 216 12.87 6.03 -2.42
CA SER A 216 13.79 6.22 -3.54
C SER A 216 14.86 7.26 -3.23
N GLU A 217 16.11 6.89 -3.49
CA GLU A 217 17.29 7.76 -3.37
C GLU A 217 18.12 7.58 -4.64
N GLU A 218 18.60 8.68 -5.23
CA GLU A 218 19.49 8.66 -6.40
C GLU A 218 18.95 7.84 -7.59
N GLY A 219 17.62 7.81 -7.75
CA GLY A 219 16.94 7.03 -8.80
C GLY A 219 16.82 5.53 -8.53
N SER A 220 17.41 5.04 -7.44
CA SER A 220 17.27 3.64 -6.99
C SER A 220 16.07 3.49 -6.06
N VAL A 221 15.51 2.27 -6.02
CA VAL A 221 14.38 1.91 -5.16
C VAL A 221 14.86 0.99 -4.05
N TYR A 222 14.47 1.31 -2.82
CA TYR A 222 14.82 0.57 -1.61
C TYR A 222 13.58 0.24 -0.80
N PHE A 223 13.72 -0.79 0.04
CA PHE A 223 12.68 -1.24 0.96
C PHE A 223 13.24 -1.29 2.37
N GLY A 224 12.37 -1.09 3.36
CA GLY A 224 12.80 -1.24 4.73
C GLY A 224 11.71 -1.01 5.76
N LYS A 225 12.14 -1.12 7.01
CA LYS A 225 11.34 -0.95 8.21
C LYS A 225 11.73 0.34 8.90
N VAL A 226 10.81 1.28 9.01
CA VAL A 226 10.98 2.54 9.75
C VAL A 226 11.05 2.24 11.24
N GLU A 227 12.18 2.56 11.86
CA GLU A 227 12.38 2.40 13.29
C GLU A 227 11.83 3.60 14.08
N TYR A 228 12.02 4.82 13.57
CA TYR A 228 11.43 6.05 14.09
C TYR A 228 11.61 7.21 13.10
N TYR A 229 10.89 8.30 13.34
CA TYR A 229 11.01 9.55 12.58
C TYR A 229 11.80 10.58 13.39
N VAL A 230 12.50 11.46 12.68
CA VAL A 230 13.42 12.43 13.25
C VAL A 230 13.08 13.78 12.66
N ARG A 231 12.74 14.75 13.52
CA ARG A 231 12.71 16.15 13.17
C ARG A 231 14.11 16.69 13.36
N ASN A 232 14.65 17.25 12.29
CA ASN A 232 15.88 18.02 12.32
C ASN A 232 15.58 19.37 11.66
N SER A 233 15.63 20.44 12.46
CA SER A 233 15.21 21.79 12.04
C SER A 233 13.76 21.81 11.52
N ASP A 234 13.54 22.20 10.27
CA ASP A 234 12.23 22.29 9.61
C ASP A 234 11.92 21.08 8.70
N ASP A 235 12.84 20.12 8.65
CA ASP A 235 12.71 18.91 7.83
C ASP A 235 12.44 17.65 8.66
N GLY A 236 11.78 16.71 8.01
CA GLY A 236 11.44 15.40 8.57
C GLY A 236 12.26 14.30 7.91
N PHE A 237 12.86 13.45 8.73
CA PHE A 237 13.66 12.31 8.32
C PHE A 237 13.15 11.02 8.98
N ALA A 238 13.56 9.88 8.45
CA ALA A 238 13.27 8.57 8.98
C ALA A 238 14.56 7.77 9.16
N VAL A 239 14.65 7.03 10.26
CA VAL A 239 15.66 5.99 10.42
C VAL A 239 15.03 4.68 9.98
N VAL A 240 15.61 4.05 8.95
CA VAL A 240 15.05 2.86 8.31
C VAL A 240 16.07 1.72 8.40
N ASN A 241 15.64 0.57 8.91
CA ASN A 241 16.37 -0.68 8.73
C ASN A 241 16.09 -1.25 7.33
N LEU A 242 17.14 -1.42 6.53
CA LEU A 242 17.04 -1.79 5.13
C LEU A 242 16.72 -3.28 4.95
N PHE A 243 15.97 -3.56 3.89
CA PHE A 243 15.92 -4.89 3.32
C PHE A 243 16.88 -4.96 2.13
N ARG A 244 17.65 -6.04 2.05
CA ARG A 244 18.48 -6.33 0.88
C ARG A 244 17.58 -6.87 -0.22
N ASN A 245 17.49 -6.14 -1.32
CA ASN A 245 16.77 -6.57 -2.52
C ASN A 245 17.59 -7.66 -3.24
N LEU A 246 16.99 -8.84 -3.44
CA LEU A 246 17.64 -9.97 -4.12
C LEU A 246 17.50 -9.92 -5.64
N GLN A 247 16.76 -8.94 -6.18
CA GLN A 247 16.46 -8.77 -7.60
C GLN A 247 15.78 -9.99 -8.24
N LEU A 248 15.03 -10.74 -7.42
CA LEU A 248 14.26 -11.90 -7.83
C LEU A 248 12.79 -11.66 -7.50
N ASN A 249 11.90 -12.13 -8.36
CA ASN A 249 10.47 -12.14 -8.11
C ASN A 249 9.97 -13.51 -7.61
N VAL A 250 8.70 -13.55 -7.18
CA VAL A 250 8.08 -14.76 -6.59
C VAL A 250 8.11 -15.98 -7.53
N SER A 251 8.10 -15.78 -8.84
CA SER A 251 8.10 -16.83 -9.86
C SER A 251 9.50 -17.24 -10.32
N GLU A 252 10.57 -16.75 -9.69
CA GLU A 252 11.96 -17.10 -10.05
C GLU A 252 12.65 -18.02 -9.02
N ILE A 253 12.03 -18.23 -7.85
CA ILE A 253 12.62 -18.98 -6.74
C ILE A 253 11.85 -20.28 -6.53
N ASN A 254 12.54 -21.41 -6.46
CA ASN A 254 12.00 -22.74 -6.12
C ASN A 254 10.74 -23.14 -6.91
N ILE A 255 10.69 -22.78 -8.19
CA ILE A 255 9.57 -23.11 -9.07
C ILE A 255 10.08 -23.63 -10.41
N VAL A 256 9.36 -24.61 -10.97
CA VAL A 256 9.74 -25.27 -12.23
C VAL A 256 9.32 -24.39 -13.41
N GLN A 257 10.15 -24.34 -14.44
CA GLN A 257 9.85 -23.64 -15.69
C GLN A 257 8.50 -24.09 -16.29
N PRO A 258 7.65 -23.18 -16.81
CA PRO A 258 6.39 -23.55 -17.44
C PRO A 258 6.59 -24.37 -18.72
N GLU A 259 5.77 -25.41 -18.92
CA GLU A 259 5.75 -26.19 -20.17
C GLU A 259 5.01 -25.47 -21.31
N ASP A 260 3.97 -24.70 -20.99
CA ASP A 260 3.24 -23.91 -21.99
C ASP A 260 4.15 -22.82 -22.56
N PRO A 261 4.32 -22.74 -23.90
CA PRO A 261 5.30 -21.87 -24.52
C PRO A 261 5.01 -20.38 -24.28
N VAL A 262 3.73 -19.99 -24.21
CA VAL A 262 3.35 -18.59 -24.00
C VAL A 262 3.55 -18.20 -22.54
N LEU A 263 3.22 -19.08 -21.59
CA LEU A 263 3.59 -18.88 -20.18
C LEU A 263 5.10 -18.76 -20.00
N ASN A 264 5.87 -19.58 -20.70
CA ASN A 264 7.32 -19.56 -20.64
C ASN A 264 7.91 -18.23 -21.15
N GLU A 265 7.30 -17.59 -22.15
CA GLU A 265 7.70 -16.24 -22.58
C GLU A 265 7.51 -15.21 -21.46
N PHE A 266 6.37 -15.21 -20.77
CA PHE A 266 6.16 -14.30 -19.63
C PHE A 266 7.10 -14.59 -18.46
N TRP A 267 7.37 -15.88 -18.19
CA TRP A 267 8.26 -16.32 -17.13
C TRP A 267 9.70 -15.90 -17.41
N SER A 268 10.23 -16.21 -18.60
CA SER A 268 11.60 -15.87 -19.00
C SER A 268 11.84 -14.36 -19.12
N ALA A 269 10.80 -13.59 -19.45
CA ALA A 269 10.85 -12.13 -19.42
C ALA A 269 10.69 -11.52 -18.00
N GLY A 270 10.53 -12.35 -16.95
CA GLY A 270 10.41 -11.90 -15.56
C GLY A 270 9.11 -11.17 -15.25
N TYR A 271 8.04 -11.40 -16.03
CA TYR A 271 6.78 -10.70 -15.85
C TYR A 271 5.85 -11.36 -14.83
N LEU A 272 5.88 -12.69 -14.68
CA LEU A 272 4.98 -13.39 -13.76
C LEU A 272 5.31 -13.03 -12.31
N GLY A 273 4.34 -12.46 -11.58
CA GLY A 273 4.53 -12.13 -10.16
C GLY A 273 5.55 -11.03 -9.88
N CYS A 274 5.96 -10.26 -10.90
CA CYS A 274 7.05 -9.27 -10.83
C CYS A 274 6.86 -8.13 -9.81
N HIS A 275 5.63 -7.93 -9.33
CA HIS A 275 5.28 -6.95 -8.32
C HIS A 275 5.58 -7.42 -6.88
N PHE A 276 6.07 -8.66 -6.72
CA PHE A 276 6.63 -9.19 -5.49
C PHE A 276 8.13 -9.34 -5.63
N THR A 277 8.90 -8.68 -4.77
CA THR A 277 10.36 -8.72 -4.78
C THR A 277 10.87 -9.50 -3.57
N ALA A 278 11.71 -10.50 -3.81
CA ALA A 278 12.37 -11.26 -2.76
C ALA A 278 13.40 -10.38 -2.02
N VAL A 279 13.40 -10.46 -0.70
CA VAL A 279 14.30 -9.67 0.14
C VAL A 279 14.88 -10.47 1.30
N GLN A 280 16.04 -10.02 1.79
CA GLN A 280 16.61 -10.42 3.07
C GLN A 280 16.53 -9.27 4.07
N ARG A 281 16.31 -9.59 5.33
CA ARG A 281 16.46 -8.68 6.46
C ARG A 281 17.93 -8.36 6.65
N THR A 282 18.18 -7.12 7.06
CA THR A 282 19.53 -6.69 7.39
C THR A 282 19.55 -6.04 8.76
N GLN A 283 20.76 -5.69 9.18
CA GLN A 283 21.04 -4.83 10.32
C GLN A 283 21.65 -3.49 9.84
N GLN A 284 21.36 -3.11 8.59
CA GLN A 284 21.84 -1.87 7.99
C GLN A 284 20.80 -0.78 8.18
N TYR A 285 21.17 0.28 8.90
CA TYR A 285 20.28 1.40 9.17
C TYR A 285 20.69 2.59 8.32
N ARG A 286 19.71 3.31 7.79
CA ARG A 286 19.93 4.54 7.01
C ARG A 286 19.05 5.67 7.49
N TYR A 287 19.62 6.86 7.52
CA TYR A 287 18.93 8.11 7.73
C TYR A 287 18.49 8.69 6.37
N ILE A 288 17.18 8.73 6.12
CA ILE A 288 16.61 9.19 4.85
C ILE A 288 15.66 10.36 5.06
N HIS A 289 15.56 11.25 4.08
CA HIS A 289 14.56 12.32 4.13
C HIS A 289 13.15 11.73 3.92
N CYS A 290 12.16 12.11 4.74
CA CYS A 290 10.81 11.50 4.70
C CYS A 290 10.09 11.69 3.36
N SER A 291 10.45 12.71 2.57
CA SER A 291 9.88 12.89 1.23
C SER A 291 10.28 11.79 0.25
N SER A 292 11.40 11.10 0.50
CA SER A 292 11.86 9.95 -0.30
C SER A 292 10.94 8.73 -0.17
N ILE A 293 10.14 8.64 0.90
CA ILE A 293 9.18 7.56 1.11
C ILE A 293 8.06 7.67 0.07
N THR A 294 7.97 6.67 -0.79
CA THR A 294 7.03 6.66 -1.93
C THR A 294 5.77 5.86 -1.63
N HIS A 295 5.88 4.71 -0.97
CA HIS A 295 4.77 3.79 -0.72
C HIS A 295 4.92 3.07 0.62
N ARG A 296 3.79 2.68 1.22
CA ARG A 296 3.73 1.57 2.18
C ARG A 296 3.93 0.26 1.41
N ILE A 297 4.56 -0.72 2.03
CA ILE A 297 4.68 -2.07 1.47
C ILE A 297 4.04 -3.09 2.39
N VAL A 298 3.67 -4.23 1.83
CA VAL A 298 3.45 -5.46 2.59
C VAL A 298 4.72 -6.27 2.53
N PHE A 299 5.04 -6.96 3.62
CA PHE A 299 6.07 -7.98 3.69
C PHE A 299 5.40 -9.28 4.12
N VAL A 300 5.68 -10.37 3.41
CA VAL A 300 5.19 -11.71 3.74
C VAL A 300 6.40 -12.62 3.87
N GLU A 301 6.51 -13.25 5.03
CA GLU A 301 7.57 -14.20 5.34
C GLU A 301 7.47 -15.45 4.47
N THR A 302 8.62 -16.08 4.21
CA THR A 302 8.72 -17.34 3.49
C THR A 302 9.69 -18.26 4.21
N GLU A 303 9.55 -19.56 3.98
CA GLU A 303 10.48 -20.59 4.48
C GLU A 303 11.52 -20.97 3.42
N GLU A 304 11.56 -20.26 2.29
CA GLU A 304 12.52 -20.52 1.22
C GLU A 304 13.96 -20.23 1.67
N PRO A 305 14.93 -21.11 1.33
CA PRO A 305 16.34 -20.87 1.66
C PRO A 305 16.81 -19.53 1.12
N ASP A 306 17.59 -18.81 1.94
CA ASP A 306 18.21 -17.53 1.60
C ASP A 306 17.23 -16.38 1.27
N VAL A 307 15.93 -16.53 1.57
CA VAL A 307 14.92 -15.48 1.39
C VAL A 307 14.15 -15.29 2.69
N ASP A 308 14.21 -14.11 3.30
CA ASP A 308 13.42 -13.84 4.52
C ASP A 308 11.94 -13.56 4.22
N GLY A 309 11.64 -13.10 3.01
CA GLY A 309 10.28 -12.85 2.56
C GLY A 309 10.20 -12.07 1.26
N TYR A 310 8.98 -11.72 0.88
CA TYR A 310 8.68 -10.93 -0.30
C TYR A 310 8.01 -9.62 0.07
N VAL A 311 8.37 -8.55 -0.64
CA VAL A 311 7.76 -7.24 -0.51
C VAL A 311 6.94 -6.87 -1.74
N SER A 312 5.84 -6.16 -1.52
CA SER A 312 5.06 -5.53 -2.60
C SER A 312 4.49 -4.20 -2.14
N THR A 313 4.42 -3.21 -3.02
CA THR A 313 3.79 -1.93 -2.69
C THR A 313 2.29 -2.09 -2.52
N VAL A 314 1.73 -1.34 -1.56
CA VAL A 314 0.29 -1.25 -1.38
C VAL A 314 -0.27 -0.23 -2.37
N LEU A 315 -1.28 -0.64 -3.14
CA LEU A 315 -1.99 0.24 -4.07
C LEU A 315 -2.67 1.39 -3.31
N LYS A 316 -2.49 2.63 -3.77
CA LYS A 316 -2.87 3.85 -3.04
C LYS A 316 -4.36 3.95 -2.68
N SER A 317 -5.28 3.45 -3.51
CA SER A 317 -6.72 3.49 -3.19
C SER A 317 -7.18 2.42 -2.20
N TYR A 318 -6.35 1.40 -1.94
CA TYR A 318 -6.65 0.30 -1.03
C TYR A 318 -6.09 0.55 0.38
N GLN A 319 -5.56 1.75 0.63
CA GLN A 319 -5.00 2.17 1.91
C GLN A 319 -6.10 2.83 2.76
N HIS A 320 -6.86 2.02 3.49
CA HIS A 320 -7.62 2.50 4.62
C HIS A 320 -6.86 2.21 5.92
N ASP A 321 -6.92 3.15 6.86
CA ASP A 321 -6.34 3.03 8.20
C ASP A 321 -7.02 1.95 9.07
#